data_AF-A0A948RQP8-F1
#
_entry.id   AF-A0A948RQP8-F1
#
_cell.length_a   1.000
_cell.length_b   1.000
_cell.length_c   1.000
_cell.angle_alpha   90.00
_cell.angle_beta   90.00
_cell.angle_gamma   90.00
#
_symmetry.space_group_name_H-M   'P 1'
#
loop_
_entity.id
_entity.type
_entity.pdbx_description
1 polymer ?
#
loop_
_entity_poly.entity_id
_entity_poly.type
_entity_poly.pdbx_seq_one_letter_code
_entity_poly.pdbx_strand_id
1 'polypeptide(L)'
;MTAQETEIKTLIQGVREGKARTAVRYSSDKREAIAAFIKEEMKTGRTLSAICLSLNLSTSTIQHWIKRQPDDNGHLRPVIIGEDGLCRSSVPVLISPRGYRIEGLDVDSLVRLLEFLG
;
A
#
# COMPACT_ATOMS: atom_id res chain seq x y z
N MET A 1 0.87 15.12 -32.06
CA MET A 1 -0.12 14.84 -31.01
C MET A 1 -1.27 14.11 -31.68
N THR A 2 -1.55 12.88 -31.27
CA THR A 2 -2.65 12.08 -31.84
C THR A 2 -3.98 12.51 -31.20
N ALA A 3 -5.10 12.33 -31.91
CA ALA A 3 -6.43 12.67 -31.39
C ALA A 3 -6.74 11.95 -30.06
N GLN A 4 -6.29 10.70 -29.94
CA GLN A 4 -6.42 9.88 -28.71
C GLN A 4 -5.61 10.44 -27.53
N GLU A 5 -4.42 11.00 -27.75
CA GLU A 5 -3.64 11.60 -26.66
C GLU A 5 -4.36 12.80 -26.05
N THR A 6 -5.03 13.61 -26.87
CA THR A 6 -5.82 14.77 -26.41
C THR A 6 -7.04 14.31 -25.61
N GLU A 7 -7.75 13.28 -26.06
CA GLU A 7 -8.91 12.72 -25.34
C GLU A 7 -8.52 12.19 -23.96
N ILE A 8 -7.41 11.45 -23.86
CA ILE A 8 -6.89 10.96 -22.59
C ILE A 8 -6.48 12.10 -21.66
N LYS A 9 -5.86 13.17 -22.19
CA LYS A 9 -5.54 14.37 -21.39
C LYS A 9 -6.80 15.04 -20.84
N THR A 10 -7.85 15.18 -21.64
CA THR A 10 -9.14 15.73 -21.19
C THR A 10 -9.77 14.86 -20.11
N LEU A 11 -9.72 13.53 -20.26
CA LEU A 11 -10.21 12.60 -19.25
C LEU A 11 -9.44 12.72 -17.93
N ILE A 12 -8.12 12.85 -17.98
CA ILE A 12 -7.26 13.06 -16.80
C ILE A 12 -7.60 14.40 -16.14
N GLN A 13 -7.75 15.46 -16.93
CA GLN A 13 -8.03 16.80 -16.43
C GLN A 13 -9.39 16.87 -15.73
N GLY A 14 -10.45 16.34 -16.35
CA GLY A 14 -11.79 16.32 -15.75
C GLY A 14 -11.88 15.51 -14.44
N VAL A 15 -10.98 14.56 -14.20
CA VAL A 15 -10.90 13.86 -12.91
C VAL A 15 -10.23 14.70 -11.82
N ARG A 16 -9.31 15.60 -12.22
CA ARG A 16 -8.48 16.43 -11.33
C ARG A 16 -9.10 17.80 -11.02
N GLU A 17 -9.98 18.30 -11.87
CA GLU A 17 -10.63 19.60 -11.68
C GLU A 17 -11.25 19.74 -10.30
N GLY A 18 -10.86 20.81 -9.59
CA GLY A 18 -11.35 21.15 -8.25
C GLY A 18 -10.87 20.24 -7.11
N LYS A 19 -9.95 19.28 -7.35
CA LYS A 19 -9.50 18.33 -6.32
C LYS A 19 -8.04 18.52 -5.93
N ALA A 20 -7.78 18.45 -4.62
CA ALA A 20 -6.41 18.30 -4.12
C ALA A 20 -5.77 17.02 -4.68
N ARG A 21 -4.45 17.05 -4.90
CA ARG A 21 -3.71 15.93 -5.52
C ARG A 21 -3.93 14.58 -4.83
N THR A 22 -4.12 14.59 -3.51
CA THR A 22 -4.37 13.40 -2.67
C THR A 22 -5.82 12.90 -2.73
N ALA A 23 -6.77 13.73 -3.16
CA ALA A 23 -8.18 13.41 -3.27
C ALA A 23 -8.59 12.90 -4.66
N VAL A 24 -7.64 12.82 -5.61
CA VAL A 24 -7.91 12.38 -6.97
C VAL A 24 -8.11 10.86 -7.01
N ARG A 25 -9.37 10.44 -7.11
CA ARG A 25 -9.73 9.03 -7.26
C ARG A 25 -10.23 8.75 -8.67
N TYR A 26 -9.44 7.99 -9.43
CA TYR A 26 -9.86 7.46 -10.73
C TYR A 26 -10.78 6.26 -10.51
N SER A 27 -11.93 6.22 -11.19
CA SER A 27 -12.78 5.03 -11.28
C SER A 27 -12.08 3.91 -12.06
N SER A 28 -12.54 2.66 -11.92
CA SER A 28 -12.02 1.49 -12.66
C SER A 28 -11.90 1.76 -14.15
N ASP A 29 -12.99 2.22 -14.77
CA ASP A 29 -13.11 2.36 -16.21
C ASP A 29 -12.12 3.40 -16.74
N LYS A 30 -11.91 4.47 -15.98
CA LYS A 30 -10.92 5.51 -16.31
C LYS A 30 -9.49 4.99 -16.19
N ARG A 31 -9.19 4.16 -15.20
CA ARG A 31 -7.86 3.54 -15.06
C ARG A 31 -7.59 2.58 -16.21
N GLU A 32 -8.58 1.77 -16.58
CA GLU A 32 -8.49 0.82 -17.68
C GLU A 32 -8.28 1.52 -19.02
N ALA A 33 -9.05 2.57 -19.32
CA ALA A 33 -8.89 3.36 -20.53
C ALA A 33 -7.48 3.99 -20.62
N ILE A 34 -7.00 4.60 -19.53
CA ILE A 34 -5.64 5.18 -19.48
C ILE A 34 -4.57 4.08 -19.63
N ALA A 35 -4.73 2.96 -18.93
CA ALA A 35 -3.76 1.85 -18.99
C ALA A 35 -3.72 1.19 -20.38
N ALA A 36 -4.87 1.05 -21.05
CA ALA A 36 -4.96 0.53 -22.42
C ALA A 36 -4.24 1.44 -23.41
N PHE A 37 -4.50 2.76 -23.35
CA PHE A 37 -3.79 3.74 -24.18
C PHE A 37 -2.27 3.67 -23.98
N ILE A 38 -1.82 3.63 -22.73
CA ILE A 38 -0.38 3.57 -22.42
C ILE A 38 0.24 2.26 -22.93
N LYS A 39 -0.47 1.12 -22.82
CA LYS A 39 0.00 -0.16 -23.37
C LYS A 39 0.16 -0.10 -24.89
N GLU A 40 -0.77 0.51 -25.61
CA GLU A 40 -0.66 0.68 -27.06
C GLU A 40 0.49 1.62 -27.45
N GLU A 41 0.65 2.76 -26.76
CA GLU A 41 1.78 3.66 -26.99
C GLU A 41 3.14 3.01 -26.67
N MET A 42 3.20 2.08 -25.73
CA MET A 42 4.43 1.32 -25.47
C MET A 42 4.79 0.37 -26.62
N LYS A 43 3.79 -0.18 -27.34
CA LYS A 43 4.04 -1.04 -28.52
C LYS A 43 4.65 -0.26 -29.68
N THR A 44 4.43 1.06 -29.76
CA THR A 44 5.06 1.92 -30.78
C THR A 44 6.51 2.26 -30.46
N GLY A 45 7.06 1.75 -29.34
CA GLY A 45 8.45 1.92 -28.93
C GLY A 45 8.68 3.10 -27.97
N ARG A 46 7.63 3.81 -27.55
CA ARG A 46 7.77 4.86 -26.54
C ARG A 46 7.95 4.25 -25.15
N THR A 47 8.84 4.85 -24.37
CA THR A 47 9.06 4.43 -22.99
C THR A 47 7.90 4.88 -22.10
N LEU A 48 7.60 4.08 -21.07
CA LEU A 48 6.56 4.39 -20.10
C LEU A 48 6.77 5.75 -19.42
N SER A 49 8.02 6.10 -19.12
CA SER A 49 8.37 7.39 -18.50
C SER A 49 8.05 8.56 -19.44
N ALA A 50 8.36 8.46 -20.73
CA ALA A 50 8.06 9.51 -21.70
C ALA A 50 6.55 9.72 -21.88
N ILE A 51 5.77 8.64 -21.90
CA ILE A 51 4.29 8.70 -22.00
C ILE A 51 3.70 9.30 -20.71
N CYS A 52 4.16 8.87 -19.53
CA CYS A 52 3.69 9.41 -18.26
C CYS A 52 4.01 10.91 -18.12
N LEU A 53 5.20 11.32 -18.58
CA LEU A 53 5.61 12.72 -18.60
C LEU A 53 4.68 13.57 -19.49
N SER A 54 4.35 13.09 -20.70
CA SER A 54 3.46 13.82 -21.59
C SER A 54 2.02 13.93 -21.07
N LEU A 55 1.59 12.98 -20.25
CA LEU A 55 0.27 12.95 -19.61
C LEU A 55 0.24 13.54 -18.19
N ASN A 56 1.38 13.99 -17.66
CA ASN A 56 1.54 14.47 -16.28
C ASN A 56 0.99 13.47 -15.23
N LEU A 57 1.35 12.20 -15.41
CA LEU A 57 0.99 11.08 -14.54
C LEU A 57 2.23 10.53 -13.82
N SER A 58 2.04 9.99 -12.63
CA SER A 58 3.10 9.28 -11.93
C SER A 58 3.33 7.90 -12.56
N THR A 59 4.58 7.60 -12.92
CA THR A 59 4.98 6.28 -13.43
C THR A 59 4.64 5.17 -12.46
N SER A 60 4.80 5.38 -11.14
CA SER A 60 4.48 4.36 -10.13
C SER A 60 2.99 4.03 -10.08
N THR A 61 2.13 5.04 -10.23
CA THR A 61 0.68 4.87 -10.28
C THR A 61 0.25 4.06 -11.50
N ILE A 62 0.83 4.35 -12.67
CA ILE A 62 0.53 3.63 -13.90
C ILE A 62 1.07 2.21 -13.88
N GLN A 63 2.29 2.00 -13.38
CA GLN A 63 2.83 0.65 -13.17
C GLN A 63 1.92 -0.17 -12.27
N HIS A 64 1.39 0.44 -11.21
CA HIS A 64 0.45 -0.24 -10.33
C HIS A 64 -0.83 -0.63 -11.08
N TRP A 65 -1.42 0.25 -11.90
CA TRP A 65 -2.62 -0.08 -12.69
C TRP A 65 -2.36 -1.13 -13.78
N ILE A 66 -1.19 -1.10 -14.42
CA ILE A 66 -0.84 -2.07 -15.47
C ILE A 66 -0.58 -3.46 -14.88
N LYS A 67 0.05 -3.54 -13.71
CA LYS A 67 0.38 -4.81 -13.02
C LYS A 67 -0.81 -5.41 -12.28
N ARG A 68 -1.83 -4.62 -11.96
CA ARG A 68 -3.01 -5.08 -11.23
C ARG A 68 -3.80 -6.06 -12.10
N GLN A 69 -3.92 -7.30 -11.63
CA GLN A 69 -4.86 -8.26 -12.21
C GLN A 69 -6.30 -7.84 -11.85
N PRO A 70 -7.31 -8.17 -12.68
CA PRO A 70 -8.71 -7.84 -12.37
C PRO A 70 -9.20 -8.42 -11.03
N ASP A 71 -8.60 -9.53 -10.58
CA ASP A 71 -8.87 -10.14 -9.27
C ASP A 71 -8.08 -9.52 -8.10
N ASP A 72 -7.11 -8.64 -8.39
CA ASP A 72 -6.36 -7.88 -7.38
C ASP A 72 -7.11 -6.59 -6.99
N ASN A 73 -8.44 -6.67 -7.02
CA ASN A 73 -9.28 -5.87 -6.14
C ASN A 73 -8.71 -6.05 -4.74
N GLY A 74 -8.39 -4.95 -4.07
CA GLY A 74 -7.80 -4.97 -2.72
C GLY A 74 -8.80 -5.50 -1.71
N HIS A 75 -9.20 -6.75 -1.87
CA HIS A 75 -9.99 -7.51 -0.94
C HIS A 75 -9.13 -7.61 0.30
N LEU A 76 -9.64 -7.02 1.38
CA LEU A 76 -9.12 -7.27 2.70
C LEU A 76 -9.12 -8.79 2.86
N ARG A 77 -7.92 -9.37 2.92
CA ARG A 77 -7.81 -10.79 3.19
C ARG A 77 -8.27 -10.99 4.63
N PRO A 78 -9.21 -11.92 4.88
CA PRO A 78 -9.58 -12.26 6.25
C PRO A 78 -8.32 -12.66 7.00
N VAL A 79 -7.98 -11.91 8.05
CA VAL A 79 -6.94 -12.33 8.99
C VAL A 79 -7.61 -13.34 9.90
N ILE A 80 -7.36 -14.63 9.62
CA ILE A 80 -7.74 -15.69 10.54
C ILE A 80 -6.73 -15.60 11.69
N ILE A 81 -7.17 -15.07 12.82
CA ILE A 81 -6.43 -15.16 14.08
C ILE A 81 -6.55 -16.63 14.50
N GLY A 82 -5.55 -17.44 14.14
CA GLY A 82 -5.43 -18.78 14.68
C GLY A 82 -5.23 -18.71 16.19
N GLU A 83 -5.82 -19.63 16.93
CA GLU A 83 -5.55 -19.82 18.37
C GLU A 83 -4.14 -20.40 18.63
N ASP A 84 -3.28 -20.44 17.62
CA ASP A 84 -1.88 -20.82 17.71
C ASP A 84 -1.09 -19.73 18.44
N GLY A 85 -1.20 -19.76 19.77
CA GLY A 85 -0.44 -18.88 20.64
C GLY A 85 -0.88 -18.80 22.09
N LEU A 86 -1.96 -19.46 22.52
CA LEU A 86 -2.22 -19.64 23.96
C LEU A 86 -1.37 -20.80 24.55
N CYS A 87 -0.12 -20.96 24.11
CA CYS A 87 0.90 -21.31 25.09
C CYS A 87 1.07 -20.08 25.99
N ARG A 88 0.10 -19.86 26.89
CA ARG A 88 0.32 -19.03 28.07
C ARG A 88 1.48 -19.71 28.78
N SER A 89 2.70 -19.25 28.52
CA SER A 89 3.81 -19.57 29.39
C SER A 89 3.31 -19.25 30.79
N SER A 90 3.22 -20.26 31.65
CA SER A 90 2.85 -20.09 33.05
C SER A 90 3.90 -19.26 33.81
N VAL A 91 4.97 -18.88 33.13
CA VAL A 91 6.07 -18.09 33.64
C VAL A 91 5.77 -16.61 33.41
N PRO A 92 5.86 -15.76 34.45
CA PRO A 92 5.64 -14.33 34.30
C PRO A 92 6.71 -13.72 33.38
N VAL A 93 6.29 -12.71 32.61
CA VAL A 93 7.14 -11.96 31.68
C VAL A 93 7.14 -10.49 32.11
N LEU A 94 8.33 -9.92 32.31
CA LEU A 94 8.50 -8.50 32.63
C LEU A 94 8.84 -7.72 31.36
N ILE A 95 8.09 -6.65 31.09
CA ILE A 95 8.38 -5.72 29.99
C ILE A 95 8.79 -4.37 30.59
N SER A 96 10.04 -3.96 30.33
CA SER A 96 10.54 -2.66 30.78
C SER A 96 10.00 -1.50 29.93
N PRO A 97 9.96 -0.27 30.47
CA PRO A 97 9.59 0.93 29.68
C PRO A 97 10.50 1.19 28.48
N ARG A 98 11.73 0.67 28.50
CA ARG A 98 12.70 0.78 27.39
C ARG A 98 12.52 -0.31 26.32
N GLY A 99 11.55 -1.20 26.49
CA GLY A 99 11.20 -2.24 25.52
C GLY A 99 11.92 -3.58 25.70
N TYR A 100 12.72 -3.77 26.75
CA TYR A 100 13.28 -5.07 27.07
C TYR A 100 12.21 -6.02 27.61
N ARG A 101 12.26 -7.29 27.16
CA ARG A 101 11.41 -8.39 27.59
C ARG A 101 12.27 -9.41 28.35
N ILE A 102 11.87 -9.70 29.57
CA ILE A 102 12.57 -10.64 30.47
C ILE A 102 11.61 -11.79 30.77
N GLU A 103 12.07 -13.01 30.50
CA GLU A 103 11.32 -14.25 30.69
C GLU A 103 12.09 -15.21 31.59
N GLY A 104 11.44 -16.27 32.08
CA GLY A 104 12.13 -17.33 32.83
C GLY A 104 12.37 -17.01 34.30
N LEU A 105 11.90 -15.86 34.80
CA LEU A 105 11.94 -15.52 36.21
C LEU A 105 10.74 -16.13 36.93
N ASP A 106 10.96 -16.72 38.09
CA ASP A 106 9.89 -17.03 39.03
C ASP A 106 9.34 -15.74 39.66
N VAL A 107 8.19 -15.86 40.31
CA VAL A 107 7.47 -14.71 40.90
C VAL A 107 8.32 -14.00 41.96
N ASP A 108 9.05 -14.73 42.80
CA ASP A 108 9.83 -14.15 43.89
C ASP A 108 11.04 -13.37 43.34
N SER A 109 11.71 -13.92 42.32
CA SER A 109 12.80 -13.23 41.62
C SER A 109 12.32 -11.96 40.92
N LEU A 110 11.10 -11.97 40.36
CA LEU A 110 10.51 -10.83 39.68
C LEU A 110 10.12 -9.72 40.67
N VAL A 111 9.59 -10.07 41.84
CA VAL A 111 9.32 -9.11 42.92
C VAL A 111 10.61 -8.44 43.40
N ARG A 112 11.68 -9.21 43.65
CA ARG A 112 12.98 -8.64 44.06
C ARG A 112 13.58 -7.71 43.01
N LEU A 113 13.44 -8.06 41.73
CA LEU A 113 13.90 -7.20 40.64
C LEU A 113 13.12 -5.89 40.60
N LEU A 114 11.80 -5.94 40.79
CA LEU A 114 10.95 -4.74 40.86
C LEU A 114 11.27 -3.87 42.08
N GLU A 115 11.52 -4.47 43.24
CA GLU A 115 11.94 -3.75 44.45
C GLU A 115 13.31 -3.08 44.29
N PHE A 116 14.26 -3.71 43.60
CA PHE A 116 15.57 -3.13 43.33
C PHE A 116 15.53 -1.97 42.32
N LEU A 117 14.60 -2.03 41.36
CA LEU A 117 14.41 -0.99 40.34
C LEU A 117 13.49 0.15 40.80
N GLY A 118 12.81 -0.01 41.94
CA GLY A 118 11.87 0.93 42.55
C GLY A 118 12.54 1.98 43.42
#